data_AF-M5WR32-F1
#
_entry.id   AF-M5WR32-F1
#
_cell.length_a   1.000
_cell.length_b   1.000
_cell.length_c   1.000
_cell.angle_alpha   90.00
_cell.angle_beta   90.00
_cell.angle_gamma   90.00
#
_symmetry.space_group_name_H-M   'P 1'
#
loop_
_entity.id
_entity.type
_entity.pdbx_description
1 polymer ?
#
loop_
_entity_poly.entity_id
_entity_poly.type
_entity_poly.pdbx_seq_one_letter_code
_entity_poly.pdbx_strand_id
1 'polypeptide(L)'
;MVTFRFHQYQVVGRALPSEKDEHPKIYRMKLWATNEVRAKSKFWYFLRKLKKVKKSNGQVLAINEIFEKSPTTIKNYGIWLRYQSRTGYHNMYKEYRDTTLNGAVEDMYTEMASRHRVRSPCIQIIKTATIPAKLCKRESTKQFHNSKIKFPLVFKKVRPPTRKLKTTYKATRPNIFV
;
A
#
# COMPACT_ATOMS: atom_id res chain seq x y z
N MET A 1 -11.05 -7.47 12.24
CA MET A 1 -9.94 -7.44 11.27
C MET A 1 -9.79 -6.02 10.77
N VAL A 2 -8.56 -5.52 10.60
CA VAL A 2 -8.33 -4.20 10.00
C VAL A 2 -8.86 -4.25 8.56
N THR A 3 -9.84 -3.42 8.24
CA THR A 3 -10.37 -3.30 6.88
C THR A 3 -9.42 -2.43 6.07
N PHE A 4 -8.64 -3.03 5.19
CA PHE A 4 -7.78 -2.28 4.28
C PHE A 4 -8.62 -1.60 3.21
N ARG A 5 -8.28 -0.36 2.86
CA ARG A 5 -8.94 0.32 1.73
C ARG A 5 -8.41 -0.17 0.37
N PHE A 6 -7.14 -0.57 0.33
CA PHE A 6 -6.47 -1.02 -0.88
C PHE A 6 -6.05 -2.47 -0.75
N HIS A 7 -6.41 -3.26 -1.76
CA HIS A 7 -6.10 -4.67 -1.86
C HIS A 7 -5.07 -4.91 -2.95
N GLN A 8 -4.19 -5.88 -2.74
CA GLN A 8 -3.23 -6.30 -3.75
C GLN A 8 -3.93 -7.24 -4.74
N TYR A 9 -3.95 -6.85 -6.01
CA TYR A 9 -4.44 -7.67 -7.11
C TYR A 9 -3.29 -8.09 -8.00
N GLN A 10 -3.35 -9.34 -8.44
CA GLN A 10 -2.58 -9.87 -9.55
C GLN A 10 -3.50 -9.96 -10.76
N VAL A 11 -3.31 -9.03 -11.69
CA VAL A 11 -4.06 -9.00 -12.94
C VAL A 11 -3.20 -9.63 -14.04
N VAL A 12 -3.76 -10.60 -14.74
CA VAL A 12 -3.15 -11.29 -15.87
C VAL A 12 -3.96 -10.99 -17.12
N GLY A 13 -3.30 -10.60 -18.20
CA GLY A 13 -3.97 -10.31 -19.47
C GLY A 13 -3.01 -10.33 -20.65
N ARG A 14 -3.58 -10.38 -21.85
CA ARG A 14 -2.86 -10.48 -23.11
C ARG A 14 -3.56 -9.65 -24.20
N ALA A 15 -2.88 -9.43 -25.31
CA ALA A 15 -3.55 -8.98 -26.53
C ALA A 15 -4.47 -10.09 -27.05
N LEU A 16 -5.49 -9.72 -27.83
CA LEU A 16 -6.29 -10.71 -28.56
C LEU A 16 -5.40 -11.39 -29.61
N PRO A 17 -5.43 -12.72 -29.73
CA PRO A 17 -4.76 -13.42 -30.81
C PRO A 17 -5.23 -12.88 -32.17
N SER A 18 -4.31 -12.76 -33.12
CA SER A 18 -4.61 -12.35 -34.50
C SER A 18 -3.88 -13.30 -35.45
N GLU A 19 -4.26 -13.32 -36.73
CA GLU A 19 -3.59 -14.16 -37.74
C GLU A 19 -2.07 -13.91 -37.84
N LYS A 20 -1.60 -12.73 -37.41
CA LYS A 20 -0.17 -12.38 -37.38
C LYS A 20 0.54 -12.78 -36.08
N ASP A 21 -0.21 -13.01 -35.00
CA ASP A 21 0.31 -13.37 -33.68
C ASP A 21 -0.71 -14.27 -32.96
N GLU A 22 -0.61 -15.58 -33.21
CA GLU A 22 -1.51 -16.60 -32.66
C GLU A 22 -1.32 -16.79 -31.14
N HIS A 23 -0.13 -16.47 -30.64
CA HIS A 23 0.26 -16.68 -29.24
C HIS A 23 0.82 -15.40 -28.60
N PRO A 24 -0.04 -14.39 -28.40
CA PRO A 24 0.39 -13.12 -27.84
C PRO A 24 0.88 -13.28 -26.40
N LYS A 25 1.97 -12.56 -26.09
CA LYS A 25 2.62 -12.61 -24.77
C LYS A 25 1.65 -12.28 -23.64
N ILE A 26 1.69 -13.09 -22.60
CA ILE A 26 0.89 -12.90 -21.39
C ILE A 26 1.62 -11.95 -20.44
N TYR A 27 0.93 -10.90 -20.01
CA TYR A 27 1.43 -9.93 -19.05
C TYR A 27 0.76 -10.12 -17.70
N ARG A 28 1.57 -10.13 -16.64
CA ARG A 28 1.12 -10.20 -15.26
C ARG A 28 1.57 -8.97 -14.50
N MET A 29 0.66 -8.34 -13.78
CA MET A 29 0.93 -7.14 -13.00
C MET A 29 0.40 -7.29 -11.58
N LYS A 30 1.26 -6.98 -10.60
CA LYS A 30 0.84 -6.76 -9.22
C LYS A 30 0.53 -5.28 -9.04
N LEU A 31 -0.67 -4.96 -8.56
CA LEU A 31 -1.11 -3.59 -8.35
C LEU A 31 -2.03 -3.50 -7.14
N TRP A 32 -2.20 -2.28 -6.63
CA TRP A 32 -3.11 -1.99 -5.53
C TRP A 32 -4.29 -1.18 -6.03
N ALA A 33 -5.50 -1.63 -5.67
CA ALA A 33 -6.76 -1.02 -6.03
C ALA A 33 -7.79 -1.23 -4.92
N THR A 34 -8.87 -0.45 -4.93
CA THR A 34 -9.96 -0.58 -3.95
C THR A 34 -10.93 -1.71 -4.29
N ASN A 35 -10.98 -2.12 -5.57
CA ASN A 35 -11.81 -3.20 -6.05
C ASN A 35 -11.25 -3.74 -7.39
N GLU A 36 -11.83 -4.85 -7.87
CA GLU A 36 -11.46 -5.50 -9.12
C GLU A 36 -11.61 -4.58 -10.35
N VAL A 37 -12.65 -3.75 -10.40
CA VAL A 37 -12.91 -2.83 -11.52
C VAL A 37 -11.79 -1.78 -11.64
N ARG A 38 -11.37 -1.21 -10.51
CA ARG A 38 -10.24 -0.27 -10.47
C ARG A 38 -8.93 -0.97 -10.78
N ALA A 39 -8.77 -2.24 -10.39
CA ALA A 39 -7.62 -3.05 -10.77
C ALA A 39 -7.52 -3.24 -12.29
N LYS A 40 -8.63 -3.63 -12.96
CA LYS A 40 -8.71 -3.71 -14.43
C LYS A 40 -8.33 -2.40 -15.10
N SER A 41 -8.88 -1.28 -14.64
CA SER A 41 -8.60 0.04 -15.22
C SER A 41 -7.11 0.41 -15.11
N LYS A 42 -6.50 0.19 -13.95
CA LYS A 42 -5.07 0.47 -13.71
C LYS A 42 -4.17 -0.44 -14.55
N PHE A 43 -4.53 -1.71 -14.70
CA PHE A 43 -3.83 -2.66 -15.58
C PHE A 43 -3.81 -2.18 -17.04
N TRP A 44 -4.97 -1.79 -17.58
CA TRP A 44 -5.07 -1.27 -18.96
C TRP A 44 -4.29 0.03 -19.16
N TYR A 45 -4.26 0.91 -18.16
CA TYR A 45 -3.43 2.12 -18.21
C TYR A 45 -1.95 1.78 -18.46
N PHE A 46 -1.41 0.82 -17.70
CA PHE A 46 0.00 0.43 -17.85
C PHE A 46 0.27 -0.35 -19.13
N LEU A 47 -0.60 -1.29 -19.52
CA LEU A 47 -0.46 -2.03 -20.77
C LEU A 47 -0.44 -1.11 -22.00
N ARG A 48 -1.33 -0.12 -22.03
CA ARG A 48 -1.36 0.88 -23.10
C ARG A 48 -0.08 1.70 -23.14
N LYS A 49 0.43 2.13 -21.98
CA LYS A 49 1.66 2.94 -21.93
C LYS A 49 2.92 2.15 -22.26
N LEU A 50 3.06 0.93 -21.73
CA LEU A 50 4.29 0.15 -21.81
C LEU A 50 4.36 -0.78 -23.03
N LYS A 51 3.22 -1.34 -23.45
CA LYS A 51 3.15 -2.38 -24.49
C LYS A 51 2.20 -2.03 -25.64
N LYS A 52 1.63 -0.81 -25.63
CA LYS A 52 0.72 -0.30 -26.67
C LYS A 52 -0.55 -1.13 -26.91
N VAL A 53 -0.91 -2.02 -25.98
CA VAL A 53 -2.15 -2.80 -26.05
C VAL A 53 -3.30 -2.00 -25.45
N LYS A 54 -4.39 -1.84 -26.21
CA LYS A 54 -5.63 -1.16 -25.77
C LYS A 54 -6.61 -2.17 -25.19
N LYS A 55 -7.53 -1.70 -24.35
CA LYS A 55 -8.62 -2.52 -23.78
C LYS A 55 -9.48 -3.19 -24.87
N SER A 56 -9.70 -2.53 -26.00
CA SER A 56 -10.49 -3.06 -27.12
C SER A 56 -9.84 -4.27 -27.79
N ASN A 57 -8.50 -4.30 -27.83
CA ASN A 57 -7.72 -5.29 -28.58
C ASN A 57 -7.01 -6.26 -27.62
N GLY A 58 -7.49 -6.37 -26.39
CA GLY A 58 -6.88 -7.21 -25.37
C GLY A 58 -7.92 -7.80 -24.44
N GLN A 59 -7.55 -8.92 -23.82
CA GLN A 59 -8.39 -9.63 -22.87
C GLN A 59 -7.69 -9.78 -21.53
N VAL A 60 -8.47 -9.68 -20.46
CA VAL A 60 -8.02 -10.06 -19.12
C VAL A 60 -8.28 -11.55 -18.96
N LEU A 61 -7.25 -12.30 -18.58
CA LEU A 61 -7.32 -13.75 -18.38
C LEU A 61 -7.77 -14.10 -16.97
N ALA A 62 -7.19 -13.44 -15.97
CA ALA A 62 -7.48 -13.70 -14.56
C ALA A 62 -7.22 -12.46 -13.71
N ILE A 63 -7.98 -12.32 -12.63
CA ILE A 63 -7.73 -11.34 -11.58
C ILE A 63 -7.82 -12.06 -10.26
N ASN A 64 -6.66 -12.16 -9.60
CA ASN A 64 -6.55 -12.85 -8.34
C ASN A 64 -6.21 -11.82 -7.28
N GLU A 65 -7.00 -11.76 -6.21
CA GLU A 65 -6.62 -11.02 -5.02
C GLU A 65 -5.52 -11.79 -4.28
N ILE A 66 -4.48 -11.07 -3.83
CA ILE A 66 -3.38 -11.63 -3.05
C ILE A 66 -3.59 -11.26 -1.59
N PHE A 67 -3.58 -12.28 -0.74
CA PHE A 67 -3.57 -12.14 0.70
C PHE A 67 -2.18 -12.43 1.26
N GLU A 68 -1.83 -11.76 2.36
CA GLU A 68 -0.56 -11.99 3.05
C GLU A 68 -0.55 -13.38 3.69
N LYS A 69 0.52 -14.15 3.50
CA LYS A 69 0.64 -15.52 4.00
C LYS A 69 0.68 -15.60 5.53
N SER A 70 1.33 -14.62 6.17
CA SER A 70 1.55 -14.60 7.63
C SER A 70 1.29 -13.21 8.22
N PRO A 71 0.02 -12.82 8.41
CA PRO A 71 -0.35 -11.48 8.89
C PRO A 71 -0.08 -11.26 10.40
N THR A 72 0.47 -12.26 11.09
CA THR A 72 0.84 -12.19 12.51
C THR A 72 2.26 -11.71 12.74
N THR A 73 3.12 -11.79 11.71
CA THR A 73 4.54 -11.46 11.80
C THR A 73 4.82 -10.09 11.24
N ILE A 74 5.53 -9.25 11.99
CA ILE A 74 5.96 -7.93 11.51
C ILE A 74 7.11 -8.09 10.51
N LYS A 75 7.01 -7.41 9.37
CA LYS A 75 8.02 -7.37 8.33
C LYS A 75 8.37 -5.91 8.01
N ASN A 76 9.54 -5.69 7.43
CA ASN A 76 9.88 -4.40 6.85
C ASN A 76 9.65 -4.48 5.34
N TYR A 77 8.94 -3.52 4.78
CA TYR A 77 8.59 -3.45 3.37
C TYR A 77 9.25 -2.24 2.73
N GLY A 78 10.04 -2.47 1.69
CA GLY A 78 10.53 -1.41 0.80
C GLY A 78 9.57 -1.20 -0.36
N ILE A 79 9.20 0.05 -0.59
CA ILE A 79 8.32 0.49 -1.65
C ILE A 79 9.07 1.49 -2.52
N TRP A 80 9.30 1.12 -3.78
CA TRP A 80 9.78 2.03 -4.81
C TRP A 80 8.56 2.57 -5.55
N LEU A 81 8.41 3.89 -5.53
CA LEU A 81 7.27 4.56 -6.12
C LEU A 81 7.72 5.70 -7.02
N ARG A 82 6.93 5.97 -8.04
CA ARG A 82 6.99 7.17 -8.85
C ARG A 82 5.73 7.95 -8.59
N TYR A 83 5.85 9.23 -8.28
CA TYR A 83 4.70 10.08 -8.06
C TYR A 83 4.74 11.32 -8.95
N GLN A 84 3.56 11.85 -9.26
CA GLN A 84 3.40 13.11 -9.96
C GLN A 84 3.29 14.25 -8.95
N SER A 85 4.25 15.19 -9.00
CA SER A 85 4.19 16.48 -8.33
C SER A 85 3.52 17.52 -9.24
N ARG A 86 3.49 18.79 -8.80
CA ARG A 86 3.02 19.90 -9.64
C ARG A 86 3.95 20.17 -10.84
N THR A 87 5.23 19.86 -10.68
CA THR A 87 6.27 20.17 -11.68
C THR A 87 6.55 18.99 -12.62
N GLY A 88 6.39 17.75 -12.14
CA GLY A 88 6.74 16.59 -12.96
C GLY A 88 6.62 15.27 -12.22
N TYR A 89 7.38 14.27 -12.68
CA TYR A 89 7.42 12.96 -12.05
C TYR A 89 8.71 12.78 -11.25
N HIS A 90 8.58 12.27 -10.03
CA HIS A 90 9.72 11.99 -9.16
C HIS A 90 9.70 10.54 -8.68
N ASN A 91 10.87 9.92 -8.66
CA ASN A 91 11.06 8.59 -8.08
C ASN A 91 11.39 8.74 -6.60
N MET A 92 10.87 7.83 -5.79
CA MET A 92 11.04 7.82 -4.36
C MET A 92 11.09 6.39 -3.85
N TYR A 93 11.83 6.20 -2.77
CA TYR A 93 11.93 4.94 -2.07
C TYR A 93 11.55 5.16 -0.61
N LYS A 94 10.60 4.37 -0.08
CA LYS A 94 10.19 4.40 1.32
C LYS A 94 10.17 3.02 1.94
N GLU A 95 10.32 2.98 3.25
CA GLU A 95 10.34 1.75 4.04
C GLU A 95 9.27 1.87 5.12
N TYR A 96 8.47 0.82 5.28
CA TYR A 96 7.42 0.73 6.28
C TYR A 96 7.58 -0.56 7.07
N ARG A 97 7.22 -0.52 8.35
CA ARG A 97 7.22 -1.69 9.23
C ARG A 97 5.77 -2.02 9.57
N ASP A 98 5.28 -3.13 9.04
CA ASP A 98 3.89 -3.54 9.19
C ASP A 98 3.77 -5.07 9.12
N THR A 99 2.62 -5.62 9.48
CA THR A 99 2.34 -7.06 9.42
C THR A 99 1.89 -7.52 8.04
N THR A 100 1.44 -6.62 7.18
CA THR A 100 0.97 -6.93 5.82
C THR A 100 1.50 -5.93 4.79
N LEU A 101 1.63 -6.38 3.54
CA LEU A 101 2.01 -5.48 2.45
C LEU A 101 0.90 -4.46 2.12
N ASN A 102 -0.38 -4.80 2.37
CA ASN A 102 -1.50 -3.90 2.11
C ASN A 102 -1.52 -2.71 3.08
N GLY A 103 -1.31 -2.95 4.38
CA GLY A 103 -1.22 -1.86 5.35
C GLY A 103 0.02 -0.98 5.12
N ALA A 104 1.18 -1.56 4.76
CA ALA A 104 2.36 -0.78 4.36
C ALA A 104 2.10 0.14 3.16
N VAL A 105 1.28 -0.29 2.20
CA VAL A 105 0.87 0.54 1.05
C VAL A 105 -0.16 1.61 1.45
N GLU A 106 -1.05 1.32 2.39
CA GLU A 106 -2.01 2.29 2.93
C GLU A 106 -1.32 3.40 3.73
N ASP A 107 -0.33 3.04 4.55
CA ASP A 107 0.54 3.99 5.25
C ASP A 107 1.32 4.86 4.25
N MET A 108 1.83 4.24 3.18
CA MET A 108 2.49 4.98 2.10
C MET A 108 1.57 5.99 1.44
N TYR A 109 0.33 5.61 1.10
CA TYR A 109 -0.64 6.54 0.52
C TYR A 109 -0.96 7.70 1.48
N THR A 110 -1.13 7.41 2.76
CA THR A 110 -1.42 8.42 3.79
C THR A 110 -0.26 9.39 3.96
N GLU A 111 0.97 8.88 4.03
CA GLU A 111 2.17 9.69 4.14
C GLU A 111 2.39 10.56 2.90
N MET A 112 2.18 10.00 1.69
CA MET A 112 2.30 10.75 0.44
C MET A 112 1.25 11.86 0.32
N ALA A 113 0.04 11.62 0.82
CA ALA A 113 -1.02 12.63 0.90
C ALA A 113 -0.65 13.75 1.88
N SER A 114 -0.07 13.42 3.04
CA SER A 114 0.30 14.40 4.07
C SER A 114 1.55 15.20 3.70
N ARG A 115 2.68 14.51 3.47
CA ARG A 115 4.00 15.15 3.30
C ARG A 115 4.21 15.79 1.93
N HIS A 116 3.63 15.19 0.89
CA HIS A 116 3.86 15.60 -0.49
C HIS A 116 2.59 16.10 -1.20
N ARG A 117 1.43 16.09 -0.52
CA ARG A 117 0.12 16.50 -1.07
C ARG A 117 -0.24 15.75 -2.35
N VAL A 118 0.10 14.46 -2.42
CA VAL A 118 -0.11 13.62 -3.61
C VAL A 118 -1.36 12.77 -3.43
N ARG A 119 -2.22 12.77 -4.45
CA ARG A 119 -3.42 11.91 -4.50
C ARG A 119 -3.05 10.48 -4.92
N SER A 120 -3.80 9.49 -4.47
CA SER A 120 -3.53 8.08 -4.80
C SER A 120 -3.45 7.75 -6.30
N PRO A 121 -4.22 8.37 -7.24
CA PRO A 121 -4.07 8.09 -8.67
C PRO A 121 -2.75 8.60 -9.26
N CYS A 122 -2.12 9.58 -8.61
CA CYS A 122 -0.87 10.19 -9.03
C CYS A 122 0.37 9.38 -8.58
N ILE A 123 0.17 8.25 -7.91
CA ILE A 123 1.24 7.38 -7.40
C ILE A 123 1.25 6.06 -8.18
N GLN A 124 2.44 5.70 -8.66
CA GLN A 124 2.73 4.46 -9.35
C GLN A 124 3.74 3.69 -8.50
N ILE A 125 3.33 2.53 -8.00
CA ILE A 125 4.25 1.62 -7.29
C ILE A 125 5.01 0.84 -8.35
N ILE A 126 6.33 0.97 -8.36
CA ILE A 126 7.22 0.30 -9.31
C ILE A 126 7.56 -1.10 -8.80
N LYS A 127 7.98 -1.19 -7.54
CA LYS A 127 8.41 -2.43 -6.91
C LYS A 127 8.06 -2.40 -5.43
N THR A 128 7.75 -3.58 -4.90
CA THR A 128 7.66 -3.83 -3.47
C THR A 128 8.55 -5.02 -3.12
N ALA A 129 9.17 -5.00 -1.95
CA ALA A 129 9.97 -6.10 -1.46
C ALA A 129 9.95 -6.15 0.07
N THR A 130 10.02 -7.35 0.64
CA THR A 130 10.34 -7.54 2.05
C THR A 130 11.85 -7.37 2.25
N ILE A 131 12.24 -6.57 3.23
CA ILE A 131 13.63 -6.18 3.48
C ILE A 131 14.08 -6.72 4.84
N PRO A 132 15.18 -7.49 4.91
CA PRO A 132 15.79 -7.89 6.17
C PRO A 132 16.23 -6.67 7.00
N ALA A 133 16.15 -6.75 8.32
CA ALA A 133 16.45 -5.63 9.23
C ALA A 133 17.84 -4.99 8.99
N LYS A 134 18.85 -5.78 8.61
CA LYS A 134 20.21 -5.31 8.30
C LYS A 134 20.27 -4.42 7.05
N LEU A 135 19.36 -4.61 6.10
CA LEU A 135 19.35 -3.90 4.81
C LEU A 135 18.43 -2.67 4.80
N CYS A 136 17.65 -2.45 5.86
CA CYS A 136 16.83 -1.25 5.99
C CYS A 136 17.73 0.00 6.03
N LYS A 137 17.35 1.03 5.30
CA LYS A 137 18.13 2.28 5.15
C LYS A 137 17.53 3.42 5.97
N ARG A 138 16.21 3.45 6.18
CA ARG A 138 15.51 4.58 6.81
C ARG A 138 15.62 4.55 8.34
N GLU A 139 16.04 5.66 8.93
CA GLU A 139 16.20 5.82 10.40
C GLU A 139 14.90 5.57 11.16
N SER A 140 13.78 6.06 10.63
CA SER A 140 12.43 5.86 11.19
C SER A 140 12.06 4.38 11.34
N THR A 141 12.61 3.50 10.50
CA THR A 141 12.39 2.05 10.56
C THR A 141 13.45 1.39 11.45
N LYS A 142 14.71 1.81 11.32
CA LYS A 142 15.85 1.27 12.08
C LYS A 142 15.68 1.40 13.60
N GLN A 143 15.08 2.49 14.07
CA GLN A 143 14.88 2.72 15.51
C GLN A 143 14.08 1.59 16.19
N PHE A 144 13.25 0.85 15.44
CA PHE A 144 12.40 -0.21 15.99
C PHE A 144 13.00 -1.62 15.91
N HIS A 145 14.28 -1.77 15.54
CA HIS A 145 14.92 -3.09 15.41
C HIS A 145 15.49 -3.64 16.72
N ASN A 146 15.64 -2.81 17.75
CA ASN A 146 16.15 -3.26 19.04
C ASN A 146 15.07 -4.06 19.80
N SER A 147 15.36 -5.31 20.14
CA SER A 147 14.45 -6.18 20.90
C SER A 147 14.21 -5.72 22.34
N LYS A 148 15.11 -4.91 22.91
CA LYS A 148 15.01 -4.36 24.27
C LYS A 148 14.38 -2.97 24.32
N ILE A 149 13.79 -2.50 23.22
CA ILE A 149 13.23 -1.16 23.15
C ILE A 149 12.05 -0.99 24.11
N LYS A 150 12.02 0.13 24.82
CA LYS A 150 10.96 0.50 25.77
C LYS A 150 10.60 1.96 25.55
N PHE A 151 9.31 2.26 25.59
CA PHE A 151 8.79 3.61 25.46
C PHE A 151 7.89 3.92 26.65
N PRO A 152 8.13 5.01 27.41
CA PRO A 152 7.17 5.46 28.41
C PRO A 152 5.94 6.05 27.70
N LEU A 153 4.75 5.77 28.23
CA LEU A 153 3.51 6.42 27.79
C LEU A 153 3.33 7.74 28.56
N VAL A 154 4.06 8.78 28.15
CA VAL A 154 4.11 10.09 28.85
C VAL A 154 2.75 10.78 28.89
N PHE A 155 1.91 10.59 27.87
CA PHE A 155 0.56 11.15 27.82
C PHE A 155 -0.44 10.09 27.38
N LYS A 156 -1.34 9.72 28.29
CA LYS A 156 -2.43 8.77 28.02
C LYS A 156 -3.73 9.53 27.79
N LYS A 157 -4.12 9.67 26.52
CA LYS A 157 -5.44 10.21 26.17
C LYS A 157 -6.53 9.27 26.69
N VAL A 158 -7.30 9.72 27.69
CA VAL A 158 -8.42 8.96 28.24
C VAL A 158 -9.51 8.82 27.16
N ARG A 159 -9.73 7.58 26.71
CA ARG A 159 -10.81 7.24 25.77
C ARG A 159 -11.80 6.32 26.49
N PRO A 160 -13.11 6.62 26.48
CA PRO A 160 -14.10 5.72 27.07
C PRO A 160 -14.08 4.39 26.30
N PRO A 161 -14.19 3.23 26.98
CA PRO A 161 -14.14 1.92 26.32
C PRO A 161 -15.25 1.73 25.27
N THR A 162 -16.41 2.33 25.51
CA THR A 162 -17.55 2.30 24.59
C THR A 162 -18.17 3.68 24.45
N ARG A 163 -18.89 3.92 23.33
CA ARG A 163 -19.56 5.20 23.07
C ARG A 163 -20.63 5.53 24.12
N LYS A 164 -21.30 4.52 24.66
CA LYS A 164 -22.32 4.67 25.73
C LYS A 164 -21.75 5.30 27.01
N LEU A 165 -20.48 5.03 27.31
CA LEU A 165 -19.78 5.54 28.50
C LEU A 165 -19.13 6.92 28.27
N LYS A 166 -19.32 7.52 27.09
CA LYS A 166 -18.83 8.87 26.81
C LYS A 166 -19.80 9.88 27.44
N THR A 167 -19.34 10.57 28.47
CA THR A 167 -20.10 11.64 29.14
C THR A 167 -19.50 13.00 28.80
N THR A 168 -20.33 14.06 28.81
CA THR A 168 -19.89 15.46 28.63
C THR A 168 -19.17 15.97 29.88
N TYR A 169 -19.65 15.58 31.06
CA TYR A 169 -19.09 15.96 32.35
C TYR A 169 -18.72 14.71 33.15
N LYS A 170 -17.71 14.86 34.01
CA LYS A 170 -17.32 13.85 35.01
C LYS A 170 -17.01 14.56 36.31
N ALA A 171 -17.38 13.92 37.43
CA ALA A 171 -17.13 14.46 38.76
C ALA A 171 -15.63 14.45 39.14
N THR A 172 -14.81 13.66 38.45
CA THR A 172 -13.38 13.52 38.72
C THR A 172 -12.52 13.97 37.54
N ARG A 173 -11.37 14.58 37.85
CA ARG A 173 -10.38 14.98 36.85
C ARG A 173 -9.62 13.75 36.34
N PRO A 174 -9.42 13.60 35.02
CA PRO A 174 -8.66 12.49 34.48
C PRO A 174 -7.17 12.64 34.80
N ASN A 175 -6.51 11.55 35.21
CA ASN A 175 -5.05 11.48 35.21
C ASN A 175 -4.56 11.05 33.81
N ILE A 176 -3.68 11.87 33.23
CA ILE A 176 -3.12 11.71 31.89
C ILE A 176 -1.66 11.23 31.91
N PHE A 177 -1.04 11.22 33.10
CA PHE A 177 0.33 10.75 33.33
C PHE A 177 0.27 9.39 34.05
N VAL A 178 1.23 8.52 33.74
CA VAL A 178 1.50 7.31 34.52
C VAL A 178 2.85 7.50 35.19
#